data_AF-A0A949Z3P1-F1
#
_entry.id   AF-A0A949Z3P1-F1
#
_cell.length_a   1.000
_cell.length_b   1.000
_cell.length_c   1.000
_cell.angle_alpha   90.00
_cell.angle_beta   90.00
_cell.angle_gamma   90.00
#
_symmetry.space_group_name_H-M   'P 1'
#
loop_
_entity.id
_entity.type
_entity.pdbx_description
1 polymer ?
#
loop_
_entity_poly.entity_id
_entity_poly.type
_entity_poly.pdbx_seq_one_letter_code
_entity_poly.pdbx_strand_id
1 'polypeptide(L)'
;MNTKVEWDQLVDALRDELQEKGGLIRLLNQQTETLYRSDVAENERLEEQIRVQLRLISRCTQGRELALRQTATRFELNEDVQSSEIIRSFPEYVHPLLEALFSEVDRLSNRMQERLRQNQGLKERFLFETSPTV
;
A
#
# COMPACT_ATOMS: atom_id res chain seq x y z
N MET A 1 -10.30 24.24 -19.32
CA MET A 1 -11.13 23.14 -18.76
C MET A 1 -10.33 21.87 -18.95
N ASN A 2 -9.88 21.25 -17.86
CA ASN A 2 -9.07 20.03 -17.93
C ASN A 2 -10.04 18.87 -18.14
N THR A 3 -10.08 18.31 -19.35
CA THR A 3 -10.91 17.14 -19.66
C THR A 3 -10.27 15.94 -18.99
N LYS A 4 -10.60 15.69 -17.71
CA LYS A 4 -10.14 14.48 -17.01
C LYS A 4 -10.64 13.28 -17.80
N VAL A 5 -9.70 12.43 -18.17
CA VAL A 5 -10.00 11.23 -18.93
C VAL A 5 -10.69 10.23 -18.00
N GLU A 6 -11.58 9.41 -18.54
CA GLU A 6 -12.49 8.58 -17.75
C GLU A 6 -11.80 7.64 -16.75
N TRP A 7 -10.55 7.25 -17.02
CA TRP A 7 -9.75 6.39 -16.16
C TRP A 7 -8.79 7.16 -15.24
N ASP A 8 -8.62 8.48 -15.40
CA ASP A 8 -7.64 9.28 -14.64
C ASP A 8 -7.86 9.12 -13.14
N GLN A 9 -9.10 9.16 -12.68
CA GLN A 9 -9.41 9.04 -11.26
C GLN A 9 -9.01 7.68 -10.68
N LEU A 10 -9.23 6.60 -11.42
CA LEU A 10 -8.84 5.25 -10.98
C LEU A 10 -7.31 5.08 -11.02
N VAL A 11 -6.67 5.60 -12.07
CA VAL A 11 -5.21 5.60 -12.21
C VAL A 11 -4.54 6.40 -11.08
N ASP A 12 -5.05 7.60 -10.77
CA ASP A 12 -4.56 8.44 -9.68
C ASP A 12 -4.67 7.70 -8.35
N ALA A 13 -5.83 7.11 -8.05
CA ALA A 13 -6.04 6.37 -6.81
C ALA A 13 -5.12 5.14 -6.67
N LEU A 14 -4.90 4.39 -7.76
CA LEU A 14 -3.98 3.26 -7.80
C LEU A 14 -2.52 3.70 -7.59
N ARG A 15 -2.11 4.81 -8.21
CA ARG A 15 -0.76 5.38 -8.07
C ARG A 15 -0.50 5.90 -6.66
N ASP A 16 -1.46 6.61 -6.07
CA ASP A 16 -1.38 7.09 -4.70
C ASP A 16 -1.18 5.91 -3.75
N GLU A 17 -2.00 4.86 -3.85
CA GLU A 17 -1.86 3.68 -3.01
C GLU A 17 -0.52 2.96 -3.20
N LEU A 18 -0.06 2.82 -4.45
CA LEU A 18 1.24 2.23 -4.79
C LEU A 18 2.39 3.02 -4.16
N GLN A 19 2.34 4.35 -4.26
CA GLN A 19 3.35 5.25 -3.69
C GLN A 19 3.44 5.08 -2.17
N GLU A 20 2.31 5.12 -1.48
CA GLU A 20 2.28 5.04 -0.02
C GLU A 20 2.73 3.65 0.49
N LYS A 21 2.38 2.56 -0.21
CA LYS A 21 2.90 1.22 0.12
C LYS A 21 4.40 1.12 -0.11
N GLY A 22 4.92 1.70 -1.19
CA GLY A 22 6.36 1.78 -1.45
C GLY A 22 7.09 2.56 -0.35
N GLY A 23 6.50 3.68 0.10
CA GLY A 23 6.98 4.46 1.23
C GLY A 23 7.09 3.65 2.52
N LEU A 24 6.06 2.86 2.85
CA LEU A 24 6.09 1.99 4.02
C LEU A 24 7.16 0.91 3.92
N ILE A 25 7.32 0.25 2.78
CA ILE A 25 8.35 -0.78 2.61
C ILE A 25 9.74 -0.19 2.85
N ARG A 26 10.00 1.05 2.40
CA ARG A 26 11.27 1.74 2.69
C ARG A 26 11.46 1.96 4.20
N LEU A 27 10.45 2.45 4.90
CA LEU A 27 10.49 2.64 6.36
C LEU A 27 10.72 1.31 7.10
N LEU A 28 10.08 0.24 6.65
CA LEU A 28 10.24 -1.09 7.25
C LEU A 28 11.66 -1.62 7.06
N ASN A 29 12.26 -1.46 5.89
CA ASN A 29 13.65 -1.85 5.67
C ASN A 29 14.61 -1.04 6.56
N GLN A 30 14.37 0.28 6.72
CA GLN A 30 15.15 1.12 7.63
C GLN A 30 15.02 0.65 9.08
N GLN A 31 13.80 0.31 9.52
CA GLN A 31 13.58 -0.24 10.86
C GLN A 31 14.33 -1.57 11.06
N THR A 32 14.35 -2.45 10.07
CA THR A 32 15.14 -3.70 10.14
C THR A 32 16.62 -3.40 10.40
N GLU A 33 17.23 -2.47 9.65
CA GLU A 33 18.64 -2.09 9.83
C GLU A 33 18.90 -1.49 11.22
N THR A 34 18.01 -0.61 11.68
CA THR A 34 18.08 0.03 12.99
C THR A 34 17.99 -0.99 14.14
N LEU A 35 17.12 -2.00 14.01
CA LEU A 35 16.99 -3.08 14.99
C LEU A 35 18.30 -3.89 15.11
N TYR A 36 18.93 -4.22 13.98
CA TYR A 36 20.23 -4.92 13.98
C TYR A 36 21.37 -4.10 14.60
N ARG A 37 21.29 -2.76 14.52
CA ARG A 37 22.25 -1.84 15.16
C ARG A 37 21.91 -1.55 16.62
N SER A 38 20.77 -2.04 17.11
CA SER A 38 20.24 -1.75 18.44
C SER A 38 20.10 -0.25 18.74
N ASP A 39 19.81 0.55 17.72
CA ASP A 39 19.60 1.99 17.88
C ASP A 39 18.13 2.28 18.28
N VAL A 40 17.90 2.36 19.58
CA VAL A 40 16.56 2.49 20.18
C VAL A 40 15.91 3.82 19.78
N ALA A 41 16.65 4.92 19.80
CA ALA A 41 16.11 6.24 19.54
C ALA A 41 15.62 6.37 18.08
N GLU A 42 16.42 5.87 17.13
CA GLU A 42 16.02 5.87 15.73
C GLU A 42 14.85 4.89 15.47
N ASN A 43 14.79 3.76 16.20
CA ASN A 43 13.67 2.83 16.07
C ASN A 43 12.36 3.47 16.53
N GLU A 44 12.35 4.19 17.66
CA GLU A 44 11.16 4.92 18.14
C GLU A 44 10.69 5.96 17.10
N ARG A 45 11.63 6.70 16.49
CA ARG A 45 11.34 7.67 15.42
C ARG A 45 10.73 6.99 14.19
N LEU A 46 11.25 5.82 13.81
CA LEU A 46 10.74 5.04 12.68
C LEU A 46 9.35 4.46 12.98
N GLU A 47 9.07 4.05 14.22
CA GLU A 47 7.74 3.57 14.60
C GLU A 47 6.65 4.63 14.42
N GLU A 48 6.93 5.89 14.77
CA GLU A 48 5.96 6.97 14.54
C GLU A 48 5.73 7.21 13.04
N GLN A 49 6.80 7.23 12.24
CA GLN A 49 6.68 7.36 10.79
C GLN A 49 5.89 6.21 10.17
N ILE A 50 6.13 4.97 10.62
CA ILE A 50 5.39 3.79 10.18
C ILE A 50 3.89 3.92 10.54
N ARG A 51 3.55 4.38 11.75
CA ARG A 51 2.15 4.62 12.14
C ARG A 51 1.47 5.68 11.26
N VAL A 52 2.15 6.78 10.97
CA VAL A 52 1.65 7.81 10.03
C VAL A 52 1.44 7.21 8.64
N GLN A 53 2.43 6.48 8.12
CA GLN A 53 2.37 5.87 6.80
C GLN A 53 1.24 4.84 6.66
N LEU A 54 0.99 4.03 7.68
CA LEU A 54 -0.13 3.07 7.71
C LEU A 54 -1.48 3.79 7.62
N ARG A 55 -1.65 4.94 8.28
CA ARG A 55 -2.86 5.77 8.17
C ARG A 55 -3.03 6.34 6.77
N LEU A 56 -1.95 6.79 6.13
CA LEU A 56 -1.98 7.27 4.74
C LEU A 56 -2.38 6.14 3.77
N ILE A 57 -1.78 4.95 3.91
CA ILE A 57 -2.15 3.78 3.11
C ILE A 57 -3.64 3.46 3.28
N SER A 58 -4.16 3.43 4.52
CA SER A 58 -5.58 3.17 4.75
C SER A 58 -6.48 4.17 4.02
N ARG A 59 -6.13 5.46 4.02
CA ARG A 59 -6.85 6.49 3.27
C ARG A 59 -6.76 6.27 1.76
N CYS A 60 -5.60 5.92 1.23
CA CYS A 60 -5.42 5.64 -0.20
C CYS A 60 -6.17 4.38 -0.64
N THR A 61 -6.17 3.31 0.17
CA THR A 61 -6.97 2.11 -0.08
C THR A 61 -8.46 2.43 -0.14
N GLN A 62 -8.99 3.22 0.80
CA GLN A 62 -10.38 3.70 0.75
C GLN A 62 -10.64 4.58 -0.48
N GLY A 63 -9.67 5.42 -0.88
CA GLY A 63 -9.73 6.22 -2.10
C GLY A 63 -9.84 5.36 -3.36
N ARG A 64 -9.04 4.29 -3.47
CA ARG A 64 -9.11 3.32 -4.57
C ARG A 64 -10.45 2.59 -4.57
N GLU A 65 -10.92 2.13 -3.42
CA GLU A 65 -12.23 1.46 -3.31
C GLU A 65 -13.37 2.37 -3.75
N LEU A 66 -13.34 3.65 -3.36
CA LEU A 66 -14.33 4.64 -3.81
C LEU A 66 -14.24 4.86 -5.34
N ALA A 67 -13.04 5.02 -5.89
CA ALA A 67 -12.85 5.19 -7.33
C ALA A 67 -13.33 3.97 -8.12
N LEU A 68 -13.10 2.75 -7.61
CA LEU A 68 -13.61 1.50 -8.17
C LEU A 68 -15.14 1.47 -8.19
N ARG A 69 -15.79 1.78 -7.06
CA ARG A 69 -17.26 1.83 -6.97
C ARG A 69 -17.85 2.85 -7.93
N GLN A 70 -17.29 4.06 -7.98
CA GLN A 70 -17.73 5.11 -8.90
C GLN A 70 -17.56 4.70 -10.36
N THR A 71 -16.46 3.99 -10.67
CA THR A 71 -16.22 3.44 -12.01
C THR A 71 -17.23 2.36 -12.37
N ALA A 72 -17.51 1.42 -11.46
CA ALA A 72 -18.50 0.37 -11.65
C ALA A 72 -19.91 0.96 -11.88
N THR A 73 -20.32 1.92 -11.04
CA THR A 73 -21.61 2.63 -11.21
C THR A 73 -21.70 3.32 -12.57
N ARG A 74 -20.63 3.97 -13.04
CA ARG A 74 -20.61 4.65 -14.34
C ARG A 74 -20.79 3.69 -15.52
N PHE A 75 -20.28 2.47 -15.40
CA PHE A 75 -20.41 1.42 -16.41
C PHE A 75 -21.61 0.49 -16.18
N GLU A 76 -22.51 0.83 -15.25
CA GLU A 76 -23.69 0.02 -14.90
C GLU A 76 -23.33 -1.42 -14.50
N LEU A 77 -22.16 -1.60 -13.88
CA LEU A 77 -21.69 -2.89 -13.36
C LEU A 77 -22.15 -3.06 -11.89
N ASN A 78 -22.22 -4.32 -11.43
CA ASN A 78 -22.56 -4.64 -10.05
C ASN A 78 -21.53 -4.10 -9.03
N GLU A 79 -21.85 -4.07 -7.74
CA GLU A 79 -20.92 -3.56 -6.71
C GLU A 79 -19.75 -4.52 -6.43
N ASP A 80 -19.91 -5.83 -6.68
CA ASP A 80 -18.92 -6.89 -6.43
C ASP A 80 -18.02 -7.22 -7.65
N VAL A 81 -17.88 -6.26 -8.56
CA VAL A 81 -17.21 -6.46 -9.85
C VAL A 81 -15.71 -6.61 -9.67
N GLN A 82 -15.17 -7.64 -10.33
CA GLN A 82 -13.73 -7.91 -10.33
C GLN A 82 -12.97 -6.82 -11.08
N SER A 83 -11.73 -6.54 -10.68
CA SER A 83 -10.89 -5.53 -11.36
C SER A 83 -10.75 -5.78 -12.86
N SER A 84 -10.73 -7.05 -13.29
CA SER A 84 -10.69 -7.47 -14.70
C SER A 84 -11.93 -7.05 -15.50
N GLU A 85 -13.12 -7.07 -14.90
CA GLU A 85 -14.36 -6.65 -15.53
C GLU A 85 -14.42 -5.12 -15.67
N ILE A 86 -13.91 -4.39 -14.67
CA ILE A 86 -13.74 -2.93 -14.75
C ILE A 86 -12.77 -2.56 -15.87
N ILE A 87 -11.63 -3.25 -15.99
CA ILE A 87 -10.63 -3.00 -17.04
C ILE A 87 -11.26 -3.15 -18.43
N ARG A 88 -12.02 -4.23 -18.66
CA ARG A 88 -12.68 -4.51 -19.95
C ARG A 88 -13.71 -3.46 -20.37
N SER A 89 -14.18 -2.65 -19.43
CA SER A 89 -15.14 -1.57 -19.70
C SER A 89 -14.46 -0.30 -20.23
N PHE A 90 -13.12 -0.20 -20.12
CA PHE A 90 -12.33 0.88 -20.69
C PHE A 90 -11.86 0.57 -22.12
N PRO A 91 -11.42 1.58 -22.90
CA PRO A 91 -10.79 1.35 -24.19
C PRO A 91 -9.54 0.46 -24.10
N GLU A 92 -9.36 -0.45 -25.07
CA GLU A 92 -8.30 -1.47 -25.06
C GLU A 92 -6.88 -0.91 -24.88
N TYR A 93 -6.60 0.28 -25.41
CA TYR A 93 -5.28 0.90 -25.30
C TYR A 93 -4.91 1.29 -23.85
N VAL A 94 -5.88 1.35 -22.94
CA VAL A 94 -5.67 1.66 -21.52
C VAL A 94 -5.46 0.40 -20.68
N HIS A 95 -5.89 -0.77 -21.17
CA HIS A 95 -5.85 -2.03 -20.40
C HIS A 95 -4.45 -2.33 -19.83
N PRO A 96 -3.34 -2.24 -20.61
CA PRO A 96 -2.02 -2.57 -20.07
C PRO A 96 -1.61 -1.69 -18.88
N LEU A 97 -2.02 -0.42 -18.86
CA LEU A 97 -1.74 0.49 -17.76
C LEU A 97 -2.49 0.07 -16.49
N LEU A 98 -3.80 -0.20 -16.62
CA LEU A 98 -4.63 -0.58 -15.48
C LEU A 98 -4.21 -1.95 -14.94
N GLU A 99 -3.99 -2.93 -15.80
CA GLU A 99 -3.52 -4.27 -15.43
C GLU A 99 -2.20 -4.19 -14.65
N ALA A 100 -1.25 -3.39 -15.14
CA ALA A 100 0.03 -3.19 -14.47
C ALA A 100 -0.14 -2.55 -13.08
N LEU A 101 -0.99 -1.52 -12.97
CA LEU A 101 -1.23 -0.83 -11.71
C LEU A 101 -1.92 -1.73 -10.67
N PHE A 102 -2.97 -2.46 -11.04
CA PHE A 102 -3.62 -3.41 -10.13
C PHE A 102 -2.64 -4.49 -9.67
N SER A 103 -1.93 -5.11 -10.62
CA SER A 103 -0.95 -6.16 -10.31
C SER A 103 0.15 -5.66 -9.38
N GLU A 104 0.60 -4.43 -9.57
CA GLU A 104 1.64 -3.82 -8.74
C GLU A 104 1.14 -3.48 -7.32
N VAL A 105 -0.09 -2.97 -7.19
CA VAL A 105 -0.72 -2.71 -5.88
C VAL A 105 -0.87 -4.01 -5.09
N ASP A 106 -1.29 -5.09 -5.72
CA ASP A 106 -1.41 -6.41 -5.07
C ASP A 106 -0.04 -6.96 -4.67
N ARG A 107 0.95 -6.87 -5.57
CA ARG A 107 2.33 -7.28 -5.31
C ARG A 107 2.92 -6.53 -4.11
N LEU A 108 2.77 -5.21 -4.06
CA LEU A 108 3.25 -4.40 -2.94
C LEU A 108 2.48 -4.68 -1.66
N SER A 109 1.18 -4.95 -1.73
CA SER A 109 0.39 -5.33 -0.55
C SER A 109 0.93 -6.60 0.09
N ASN A 110 1.19 -7.64 -0.70
CA ASN A 110 1.78 -8.89 -0.21
C ASN A 110 3.18 -8.67 0.38
N ARG A 111 4.03 -7.92 -0.32
CA ARG A 111 5.39 -7.60 0.17
C ARG A 111 5.38 -6.78 1.46
N MET A 112 4.47 -5.82 1.57
CA MET A 112 4.27 -4.98 2.75
C MET A 112 3.87 -5.83 3.96
N GLN A 113 2.89 -6.73 3.80
CA GLN A 113 2.45 -7.62 4.88
C GLN A 113 3.58 -8.53 5.38
N GLU A 114 4.35 -9.09 4.45
CA GLU A 114 5.50 -9.91 4.82
C GLU A 114 6.57 -9.11 5.59
N ARG A 115 6.87 -7.88 5.17
CA ARG A 115 7.82 -7.01 5.88
C ARG A 115 7.34 -6.57 7.26
N LEU A 116 6.05 -6.28 7.41
CA LEU A 116 5.44 -5.98 8.72
C LEU A 116 5.62 -7.14 9.68
N ARG A 117 5.30 -8.36 9.23
CA ARG A 117 5.45 -9.60 10.01
C ARG A 117 6.90 -9.84 10.41
N GLN A 118 7.84 -9.66 9.47
CA GLN A 118 9.27 -9.80 9.74
C GLN A 118 9.76 -8.81 10.81
N ASN A 119 9.41 -7.52 10.67
CA ASN A 119 9.80 -6.52 11.66
C ASN A 119 9.17 -6.77 13.02
N GLN A 120 7.91 -7.22 13.07
CA GLN A 120 7.29 -7.61 14.34
C GLN A 120 8.09 -8.74 15.02
N GLY A 121 8.44 -9.80 14.29
CA GLY A 121 9.23 -10.90 14.84
C GLY A 121 10.64 -10.49 15.27
N LEU A 122 11.28 -9.57 14.55
CA LEU A 122 12.59 -9.03 14.95
C LEU A 122 12.49 -8.22 16.24
N LYS A 123 11.47 -7.36 16.37
CA LYS A 123 11.24 -6.59 17.61
C LYS A 123 11.05 -7.50 18.81
N GLU A 124 10.24 -8.54 18.68
CA GLU A 124 10.02 -9.53 19.75
C GLU A 124 11.34 -10.19 20.20
N ARG A 125 12.23 -10.50 19.25
CA ARG A 125 13.55 -11.08 19.55
C ARG A 125 14.47 -10.10 20.29
N PHE A 126 14.63 -8.88 19.76
CA PHE A 126 15.53 -7.90 20.37
C PHE A 126 15.01 -7.37 21.72
N LEU A 127 13.69 -7.26 21.90
CA LEU A 127 13.10 -6.90 23.20
C LEU A 127 13.35 -8.00 24.25
N PHE A 128 13.29 -9.27 23.87
CA PHE A 128 13.59 -10.38 24.76
C PHE A 128 15.07 -10.40 25.19
N GLU A 129 16.00 -10.10 24.28
CA GLU A 129 17.44 -10.02 24.59
C GLU A 129 17.79 -8.87 25.55
N THR A 130 16.97 -7.81 25.63
CA THR A 130 17.16 -6.70 26.57
C THR A 130 16.56 -6.92 27.97
N SER A 131 15.84 -8.02 28.20
CA SER A 131 15.37 -8.37 29.53
C SER A 131 16.47 -9.14 30.28
N PRO A 132 17.10 -8.55 31.32
CA PRO A 132 18.13 -9.26 32.07
C PRO A 132 17.49 -10.48 32.71
N THR A 133 18.12 -11.63 32.52
CA THR A 133 17.84 -12.83 33.30
C THR A 133 18.09 -12.46 34.77
N VAL A 134 17.03 -12.37 35.56
CA VAL A 134 17.08 -12.21 37.02
C VAL A 134 17.69 -13.46 37.63
#